data_AF-A0A831TUL5-F1
#
_entry.id   AF-A0A831TUL5-F1
#
_cell.length_a   1.000
_cell.length_b   1.000
_cell.length_c   1.000
_cell.angle_alpha   90.00
_cell.angle_beta   90.00
_cell.angle_gamma   90.00
#
_symmetry.space_group_name_H-M   'P 1'
#
loop_
_entity.id
_entity.type
_entity.pdbx_description
1 polymer ?
#
loop_
_entity_poly.entity_id
_entity_poly.type
_entity_poly.pdbx_seq_one_letter_code
_entity_poly.pdbx_strand_id
1 'polypeptide(L)'
;MLLKQVICQKTYKVEGIDMEPLYTVKNKVRRFGVTIHPETAIEWGVSHHQKMKVGFGVRSYQTTIRTSSDLSTREVWLGGKVLQWLMVPTFCRYEISVENNIVAIGPFIGILESRSGVEKAAQLVSQYDKIGGAIMAFTEGGIKRDKKVISGMVFNPDTRKWIRGTYAYPSSLFKKVPVSEETRKHLYMEIGKDRIFNTPVTGKWEMYMLLMSLPGIQAHLPNTIIFTHPKDIWEFLSKYGQVYIKPVVGMRGTGILKVSKNREGITVQYRENKRNCKLSFHNDAEANVFFTDKLTSGCYMVQQAINQINEENQIVDFRLTIVKNGAGIWEEIGFYARYAPSGSIISNVTEGGKILQGDAAIKHILRLTSSQTRRFKMSVSDIAMKVVQSIDECDGMHYGNLGFDIAVDTSRHIWILEVNRDPGFIHAIRSRAQLSNMLYAKRLAGIAGKKG
;
A
#
# COMPACT_ATOMS: atom_id res chain seq x y z
N MET A 1 -22.13 45.77 9.36
CA MET A 1 -20.77 45.41 8.91
C MET A 1 -19.95 45.12 10.17
N LEU A 2 -19.98 43.88 10.66
CA LEU A 2 -19.39 43.49 11.94
C LEU A 2 -18.50 42.26 11.74
N LEU A 3 -17.33 42.34 12.35
CA LEU A 3 -16.11 41.58 12.08
C LEU A 3 -16.31 40.05 12.05
N LYS A 4 -15.98 39.44 10.90
CA LYS A 4 -15.48 38.07 10.83
C LYS A 4 -14.05 38.04 11.37
N GLN A 5 -13.87 37.97 12.68
CA GLN A 5 -12.60 37.51 13.24
C GLN A 5 -12.56 35.98 13.09
N VAL A 6 -12.00 35.53 11.98
CA VAL A 6 -11.59 34.13 11.80
C VAL A 6 -10.51 33.88 12.86
N ILE A 7 -10.83 33.09 13.89
CA ILE A 7 -9.83 32.51 14.78
C ILE A 7 -9.02 31.55 13.91
N CYS A 8 -7.92 32.04 13.35
CA CYS A 8 -6.96 31.25 12.61
C CYS A 8 -6.19 30.39 13.62
N GLN A 9 -6.74 29.23 14.00
CA GLN A 9 -5.99 28.21 14.70
C GLN A 9 -4.86 27.75 13.77
N LYS A 10 -3.63 27.64 14.31
CA LYS A 10 -2.44 27.24 13.54
C LYS A 10 -2.61 25.80 13.05
N THR A 11 -3.18 25.61 11.87
CA THR A 11 -3.04 24.37 11.12
C THR A 11 -1.59 24.26 10.67
N TYR A 12 -1.00 23.08 10.82
CA TYR A 12 0.30 22.78 10.24
C TYR A 12 0.12 21.59 9.29
N LYS A 13 0.93 21.55 8.23
CA LYS A 13 0.83 20.51 7.21
C LYS A 13 1.71 19.31 7.52
N VAL A 14 1.16 18.12 7.38
CA VAL A 14 1.91 16.85 7.41
C VAL A 14 1.61 16.10 6.12
N GLU A 15 2.64 15.84 5.32
CA GLU A 15 2.53 15.13 4.04
C GLU A 15 1.40 15.66 3.13
N GLY A 16 1.24 16.99 3.11
CA GLY A 16 0.28 17.70 2.27
C GLY A 16 -1.14 17.81 2.84
N ILE A 17 -1.43 17.30 4.04
CA ILE A 17 -2.72 17.46 4.74
C ILE A 17 -2.60 18.47 5.88
N ASP A 18 -3.60 19.34 6.02
CA ASP A 18 -3.78 20.19 7.20
C ASP A 18 -4.22 19.37 8.42
N MET A 19 -3.50 19.52 9.51
CA MET A 19 -3.81 18.84 10.77
C MET A 19 -4.88 19.60 11.56
N GLU A 20 -5.99 18.92 11.83
CA GLU A 20 -7.11 19.46 12.60
C GLU A 20 -7.03 19.03 14.07
N PRO A 21 -7.60 19.82 15.01
CA PRO A 21 -7.64 19.45 16.41
C PRO A 21 -8.52 18.22 16.65
N LEU A 22 -8.07 17.35 17.56
CA LEU A 22 -8.80 16.15 17.93
C LEU A 22 -9.77 16.40 19.10
N TYR A 23 -10.97 15.83 19.00
CA TYR A 23 -12.05 15.87 19.97
C TYR A 23 -12.20 14.51 20.67
N THR A 24 -12.52 14.55 21.97
CA THR A 24 -12.96 13.36 22.69
C THR A 24 -14.47 13.18 22.55
N VAL A 25 -14.92 11.98 22.21
CA VAL A 25 -16.35 11.64 22.12
C VAL A 25 -16.76 10.82 23.34
N LYS A 26 -17.71 11.29 24.14
CA LYS A 26 -18.19 10.58 25.34
C LYS A 26 -19.66 10.17 25.23
N ASN A 27 -19.99 9.05 25.87
CA ASN A 27 -21.37 8.59 26.00
C ASN A 27 -22.08 9.35 27.14
N LYS A 28 -23.23 9.95 26.86
CA LYS A 28 -24.14 10.46 27.89
C LYS A 28 -25.52 9.86 27.69
N VAL A 29 -25.73 8.68 28.26
CA VAL A 29 -26.94 7.85 28.12
C VAL A 29 -28.23 8.63 28.37
N ARG A 30 -28.23 9.57 29.33
CA ARG A 30 -29.42 10.37 29.70
C ARG A 30 -29.72 11.56 28.78
N ARG A 31 -28.82 11.94 27.86
CA ARG A 31 -29.02 13.08 26.96
C ARG A 31 -29.56 12.61 25.60
N PHE A 32 -30.39 13.45 24.98
CA PHE A 32 -30.87 13.27 23.62
C PHE A 32 -29.99 14.06 22.65
N GLY A 33 -29.65 13.44 21.52
CA GLY A 33 -28.90 14.06 20.42
C GLY A 33 -27.41 14.23 20.68
N VAL A 34 -26.84 15.31 20.14
CA VAL A 34 -25.41 15.63 20.30
C VAL A 34 -25.28 16.91 21.12
N THR A 35 -24.42 16.89 22.13
CA THR A 35 -24.12 18.10 22.93
C THR A 35 -22.67 18.52 22.73
N ILE A 36 -22.46 19.81 22.47
CA ILE A 36 -21.16 20.46 22.29
C ILE A 36 -21.05 21.71 23.17
N HIS A 37 -19.85 22.26 23.34
CA HIS A 37 -19.69 23.54 24.04
C HIS A 37 -20.27 24.70 23.20
N PRO A 38 -20.84 25.78 23.81
CA PRO A 38 -21.30 26.95 23.07
C PRO A 38 -20.26 27.57 22.14
N GLU A 39 -19.00 27.65 22.57
CA GLU A 39 -17.91 28.16 21.71
C GLU A 39 -17.66 27.23 20.50
N THR A 40 -17.67 25.91 20.71
CA THR A 40 -17.59 24.93 19.61
C THR A 40 -18.75 25.10 18.63
N ALA A 41 -19.95 25.41 19.13
CA ALA A 41 -21.10 25.66 18.26
C ALA A 41 -20.91 26.91 17.39
N ILE A 42 -20.32 27.98 17.94
CA ILE A 42 -19.93 29.18 17.19
C ILE A 42 -18.86 28.82 16.14
N GLU A 43 -17.81 28.09 16.52
CA GLU A 43 -16.76 27.64 15.61
C GLU A 43 -17.33 26.82 14.43
N TRP A 44 -18.30 25.96 14.70
CA TRP A 44 -18.93 25.11 13.70
C TRP A 44 -20.05 25.81 12.91
N GLY A 45 -20.43 27.02 13.30
CA GLY A 45 -21.56 27.74 12.69
C GLY A 45 -22.91 27.04 12.89
N VAL A 46 -23.10 26.35 14.02
CA VAL A 46 -24.32 25.59 14.33
C VAL A 46 -25.07 26.22 15.50
N SER A 47 -26.40 26.20 15.43
CA SER A 47 -27.28 26.77 16.45
C SER A 47 -27.75 25.74 17.46
N HIS A 48 -28.05 26.20 18.68
CA HIS A 48 -28.76 25.40 19.67
C HIS A 48 -30.11 24.93 19.11
N HIS A 49 -30.47 23.67 19.33
CA HIS A 49 -31.65 22.99 18.75
C HIS A 49 -31.65 22.81 17.22
N GLN A 50 -30.55 23.07 16.52
CA GLN A 50 -30.48 22.81 15.08
C GLN A 50 -30.56 21.30 14.80
N LYS A 51 -31.42 20.92 13.85
CA LYS A 51 -31.49 19.54 13.33
C LYS A 51 -30.38 19.32 12.32
N MET A 52 -29.49 18.38 12.60
CA MET A 52 -28.36 18.03 11.75
C MET A 52 -28.25 16.52 11.59
N LYS A 53 -27.56 16.11 10.54
CA LYS A 53 -27.17 14.72 10.32
C LYS A 53 -25.79 14.50 10.94
N VAL A 54 -25.63 13.49 11.78
CA VAL A 54 -24.34 13.16 12.40
C VAL A 54 -23.82 11.87 11.79
N GLY A 55 -22.62 11.89 11.24
CA GLY A 55 -22.01 10.77 10.50
C GLY A 55 -20.81 10.15 11.23
N PHE A 56 -20.65 8.84 11.10
CA PHE A 56 -19.45 8.10 11.49
C PHE A 56 -19.32 6.85 10.61
N GLY A 57 -18.16 6.63 10.00
CA GLY A 57 -18.03 5.57 9.00
C GLY A 57 -18.91 5.83 7.79
N VAL A 58 -19.64 4.80 7.36
CA VAL A 58 -20.70 4.91 6.34
C VAL A 58 -22.07 5.25 6.91
N ARG A 59 -22.23 5.25 8.25
CA ARG A 59 -23.52 5.46 8.91
C ARG A 59 -23.73 6.93 9.24
N SER A 60 -25.01 7.28 9.35
CA SER A 60 -25.44 8.60 9.76
C SER A 60 -26.76 8.55 10.51
N TYR A 61 -27.01 9.56 11.33
CA TYR A 61 -28.19 9.66 12.18
C TYR A 61 -28.71 11.09 12.25
N GLN A 62 -30.00 11.31 11.98
CA GLN A 62 -30.62 12.63 12.08
C GLN A 62 -30.89 12.94 13.55
N THR A 63 -30.38 14.06 14.05
CA THR A 63 -30.56 14.45 15.44
C THR A 63 -30.46 15.95 15.66
N THR A 64 -30.57 16.37 16.91
CA THR A 64 -30.53 17.78 17.31
C THR A 64 -29.21 18.08 18.00
N ILE A 65 -28.57 19.17 17.61
CA ILE A 65 -27.42 19.74 18.30
C ILE A 65 -27.91 20.54 19.50
N ARG A 66 -27.29 20.32 20.65
CA ARG A 66 -27.48 21.05 21.89
C ARG A 66 -26.15 21.63 22.33
N THR A 67 -26.22 22.70 23.11
CA THR A 67 -25.05 23.36 23.69
C THR A 67 -25.11 23.29 25.19
N SER A 68 -23.96 23.19 25.85
CA SER A 68 -23.84 23.12 27.31
C SER A 68 -22.43 23.54 27.70
N SER A 69 -22.29 24.32 28.76
CA SER A 69 -20.98 24.70 29.32
C SER A 69 -20.37 23.62 30.23
N ASP A 70 -21.06 22.47 30.41
CA ASP A 70 -20.63 21.38 31.29
C ASP A 70 -19.52 20.49 30.69
N LEU A 71 -19.12 20.76 29.45
CA LEU A 71 -18.13 20.00 28.70
C LEU A 71 -17.13 20.95 28.05
N SER A 72 -15.89 20.48 27.86
CA SER A 72 -14.85 21.30 27.25
C SER A 72 -15.11 21.56 25.76
N THR A 73 -14.43 22.57 25.20
CA THR A 73 -14.47 22.92 23.76
C THR A 73 -13.94 21.83 22.83
N ARG A 74 -13.26 20.81 23.36
CA ARG A 74 -12.74 19.65 22.62
C ARG A 74 -13.46 18.35 22.98
N GLU A 75 -14.66 18.46 23.49
CA GLU A 75 -15.48 17.32 23.89
C GLU A 75 -16.83 17.34 23.19
N VAL A 76 -17.29 16.15 22.77
CA VAL A 76 -18.60 15.95 22.17
C VAL A 76 -19.33 14.85 22.90
N TRP A 77 -20.55 15.12 23.36
CA TRP A 77 -21.39 14.11 23.99
C TRP A 77 -22.40 13.56 23.00
N LEU A 78 -22.41 12.23 22.85
CA LEU A 78 -23.43 11.53 22.10
C LEU A 78 -24.46 10.92 23.05
N GLY A 79 -25.73 11.18 22.77
CA GLY A 79 -26.85 10.50 23.42
C GLY A 79 -26.87 9.01 23.08
N GLY A 80 -27.46 8.20 23.97
CA GLY A 80 -27.41 6.73 23.87
C GLY A 80 -27.88 6.17 22.51
N LYS A 81 -28.98 6.69 21.95
CA LYS A 81 -29.50 6.27 20.64
C LYS A 81 -28.55 6.61 19.48
N VAL A 82 -27.95 7.80 19.51
CA VAL A 82 -26.99 8.24 18.48
C VAL A 82 -25.75 7.35 18.51
N LEU A 83 -25.21 7.13 19.71
CA LEU A 83 -24.03 6.30 19.91
C LEU A 83 -24.28 4.84 19.52
N GLN A 84 -25.42 4.27 19.90
CA GLN A 84 -25.78 2.88 19.57
C GLN A 84 -25.90 2.67 18.06
N TRP A 85 -26.50 3.62 17.34
CA TRP A 85 -26.68 3.54 15.90
C TRP A 85 -25.36 3.71 15.12
N LEU A 86 -24.61 4.77 15.46
CA LEU A 86 -23.34 5.09 14.79
C LEU A 86 -22.22 4.12 15.20
N MET A 87 -22.30 3.54 16.40
CA MET A 87 -21.28 2.66 16.96
C MET A 87 -19.91 3.35 17.06
N VAL A 88 -19.86 4.57 17.58
CA VAL A 88 -18.59 5.32 17.72
C VAL A 88 -17.75 4.76 18.89
N PRO A 89 -16.49 4.35 18.69
CA PRO A 89 -15.60 4.03 19.80
C PRO A 89 -15.30 5.27 20.68
N THR A 90 -15.79 5.31 21.91
CA THR A 90 -15.66 6.49 22.80
C THR A 90 -14.28 6.66 23.45
N PHE A 91 -13.35 5.74 23.20
CA PHE A 91 -11.97 5.78 23.68
C PHE A 91 -10.97 6.31 22.64
N CYS A 92 -11.44 6.70 21.44
CA CYS A 92 -10.61 7.31 20.40
C CYS A 92 -10.75 8.84 20.40
N ARG A 93 -9.85 9.52 19.69
CA ARG A 93 -9.87 10.98 19.50
C ARG A 93 -10.14 11.29 18.04
N TYR A 94 -11.06 12.19 17.73
CA TYR A 94 -11.62 12.36 16.39
C TYR A 94 -11.41 13.77 15.86
N GLU A 95 -11.14 13.90 14.57
CA GLU A 95 -11.42 15.12 13.85
C GLU A 95 -12.92 15.23 13.60
N ILE A 96 -13.40 16.48 13.55
CA ILE A 96 -14.80 16.77 13.26
C ILE A 96 -14.88 17.79 12.15
N SER A 97 -15.60 17.46 11.08
CA SER A 97 -15.94 18.38 10.01
C SER A 97 -17.44 18.68 10.01
N VAL A 98 -17.78 19.94 9.70
CA VAL A 98 -19.17 20.40 9.66
C VAL A 98 -19.42 21.08 8.32
N GLU A 99 -20.18 20.43 7.44
CA GLU A 99 -20.49 20.92 6.10
C GLU A 99 -21.88 20.46 5.69
N ASN A 100 -22.61 21.28 4.92
CA ASN A 100 -23.90 20.91 4.31
C ASN A 100 -24.91 20.26 5.29
N ASN A 101 -25.02 20.81 6.51
CA ASN A 101 -25.87 20.29 7.58
C ASN A 101 -25.49 18.88 8.10
N ILE A 102 -24.24 18.46 7.89
CA ILE A 102 -23.67 17.19 8.36
C ILE A 102 -22.52 17.49 9.33
N VAL A 103 -22.55 16.86 10.50
CA VAL A 103 -21.42 16.77 11.44
C VAL A 103 -20.77 15.40 11.26
N ALA A 104 -19.59 15.33 10.66
CA ALA A 104 -18.88 14.07 10.45
C ALA A 104 -17.83 13.86 11.55
N ILE A 105 -17.89 12.70 12.21
CA ILE A 105 -16.93 12.27 13.22
C ILE A 105 -15.98 11.26 12.58
N GLY A 106 -14.68 11.44 12.70
CA GLY A 106 -13.71 10.46 12.19
C GLY A 106 -12.26 10.97 12.16
N PRO A 107 -11.42 10.51 11.22
CA PRO A 107 -11.70 9.47 10.23
C PRO A 107 -12.09 8.13 10.89
N PHE A 108 -12.82 7.27 10.16
CA PHE A 108 -12.94 5.86 10.51
C PHE A 108 -12.31 5.03 9.40
N ILE A 109 -11.14 4.46 9.68
CA ILE A 109 -10.29 3.75 8.72
C ILE A 109 -10.33 2.25 9.02
N GLY A 110 -10.64 1.45 8.00
CA GLY A 110 -10.47 0.01 8.02
C GLY A 110 -9.12 -0.43 7.46
N ILE A 111 -8.54 -1.47 8.05
CA ILE A 111 -7.37 -2.19 7.54
C ILE A 111 -7.79 -3.64 7.36
N LEU A 112 -7.98 -4.07 6.11
CA LEU A 112 -8.35 -5.44 5.77
C LEU A 112 -7.09 -6.27 5.57
N GLU A 113 -6.91 -7.26 6.44
CA GLU A 113 -5.65 -7.97 6.62
C GLU A 113 -5.87 -9.46 6.92
N SER A 114 -4.82 -10.26 6.80
CA SER A 114 -4.78 -11.65 7.23
C SER A 114 -4.85 -11.78 8.77
N ARG A 115 -5.20 -12.97 9.29
CA ARG A 115 -5.25 -13.22 10.74
C ARG A 115 -3.94 -12.84 11.45
N SER A 116 -2.80 -13.26 10.91
CA SER A 116 -1.47 -12.94 11.46
C SER A 116 -1.03 -11.49 11.23
N GLY A 117 -1.64 -10.80 10.26
CA GLY A 117 -1.34 -9.39 10.00
C GLY A 117 -2.11 -8.42 10.88
N VAL A 118 -3.29 -8.80 11.41
CA VAL A 118 -4.06 -7.96 12.37
C VAL A 118 -3.20 -7.59 13.58
N GLU A 119 -2.39 -8.53 14.09
CA GLU A 119 -1.47 -8.27 15.20
C GLU A 119 -0.34 -7.29 14.82
N LYS A 120 0.07 -7.30 13.55
CA LYS A 120 1.12 -6.42 13.01
C LYS A 120 0.62 -5.01 12.66
N ALA A 121 -0.71 -4.80 12.64
CA ALA A 121 -1.31 -3.50 12.36
C ALA A 121 -0.87 -2.41 13.36
N ALA A 122 -0.39 -2.79 14.54
CA ALA A 122 0.18 -1.87 15.53
C ALA A 122 1.26 -0.92 14.96
N GLN A 123 2.02 -1.37 13.96
CA GLN A 123 3.05 -0.53 13.33
C GLN A 123 2.47 0.65 12.54
N LEU A 124 1.29 0.46 11.92
CA LEU A 124 0.60 1.48 11.13
C LEU A 124 0.05 2.63 11.97
N VAL A 125 -0.13 2.42 13.28
CA VAL A 125 -0.71 3.39 14.21
C VAL A 125 0.32 3.98 15.17
N SER A 126 1.62 3.78 14.89
CA SER A 126 2.71 4.31 15.72
C SER A 126 2.64 5.83 15.90
N GLN A 127 2.24 6.54 14.85
CA GLN A 127 2.05 7.99 14.79
C GLN A 127 0.56 8.38 14.85
N TYR A 128 -0.22 7.74 15.73
CA TYR A 128 -1.68 7.95 15.86
C TYR A 128 -2.09 9.42 15.94
N ASP A 129 -1.37 10.28 16.67
CA ASP A 129 -1.75 11.68 16.85
C ASP A 129 -1.76 12.49 15.54
N LYS A 130 -1.06 12.02 14.50
CA LYS A 130 -1.11 12.59 13.14
C LYS A 130 -2.26 12.03 12.29
N ILE A 131 -2.78 10.87 12.67
CA ILE A 131 -3.86 10.20 11.92
C ILE A 131 -5.20 10.59 12.53
N GLY A 132 -5.35 10.42 13.84
CA GLY A 132 -6.61 10.57 14.56
C GLY A 132 -7.65 9.53 14.19
N GLY A 133 -8.83 9.65 14.77
CA GLY A 133 -9.99 8.86 14.46
C GLY A 133 -9.99 7.43 15.00
N ALA A 134 -10.90 6.63 14.47
CA ALA A 134 -10.97 5.20 14.73
C ALA A 134 -10.21 4.43 13.65
N ILE A 135 -9.32 3.52 14.07
CA ILE A 135 -8.55 2.67 13.16
C ILE A 135 -8.82 1.23 13.54
N MET A 136 -9.38 0.46 12.61
CA MET A 136 -9.83 -0.91 12.83
C MET A 136 -9.12 -1.89 11.89
N ALA A 137 -8.48 -2.90 12.46
CA ALA A 137 -7.93 -4.03 11.71
C ALA A 137 -8.89 -5.23 11.79
N PHE A 138 -9.17 -5.86 10.64
CA PHE A 138 -10.07 -6.99 10.55
C PHE A 138 -9.72 -7.92 9.39
N THR A 139 -10.29 -9.13 9.42
CA THR A 139 -10.15 -10.12 8.36
C THR A 139 -11.45 -10.23 7.56
N GLU A 140 -11.42 -10.85 6.39
CA GLU A 140 -12.62 -11.09 5.57
C GLU A 140 -13.73 -11.80 6.38
N GLY A 141 -13.40 -12.81 7.19
CA GLY A 141 -14.38 -13.51 8.04
C GLY A 141 -14.99 -12.65 9.16
N GLY A 142 -14.41 -11.48 9.46
CA GLY A 142 -14.96 -10.49 10.36
C GLY A 142 -16.13 -9.70 9.77
N ILE A 143 -16.29 -9.71 8.44
CA ILE A 143 -17.34 -8.98 7.74
C ILE A 143 -18.67 -9.74 7.90
N LYS A 144 -19.65 -9.13 8.57
CA LYS A 144 -20.99 -9.69 8.76
C LYS A 144 -21.98 -8.92 7.89
N ARG A 145 -22.08 -9.34 6.61
CA ARG A 145 -22.81 -8.63 5.55
C ARG A 145 -24.27 -8.39 5.91
N ASP A 146 -24.99 -9.43 6.37
CA ASP A 146 -26.42 -9.34 6.73
C ASP A 146 -26.69 -8.31 7.84
N LYS A 147 -25.78 -8.22 8.80
CA LYS A 147 -25.89 -7.30 9.94
C LYS A 147 -25.32 -5.91 9.64
N LYS A 148 -24.70 -5.74 8.46
CA LYS A 148 -23.95 -4.55 8.06
C LYS A 148 -22.98 -4.06 9.15
N VAL A 149 -22.21 -4.99 9.71
CA VAL A 149 -21.17 -4.71 10.71
C VAL A 149 -19.91 -5.52 10.44
N ILE A 150 -18.80 -5.08 11.02
CA ILE A 150 -17.50 -5.73 10.98
C ILE A 150 -17.07 -6.02 12.40
N SER A 151 -16.62 -7.25 12.67
CA SER A 151 -15.94 -7.64 13.90
C SER A 151 -14.43 -7.65 13.68
N GLY A 152 -13.69 -7.06 14.61
CA GLY A 152 -12.24 -6.93 14.50
C GLY A 152 -11.65 -6.24 15.72
N MET A 153 -10.52 -5.58 15.52
CA MET A 153 -9.76 -4.93 16.59
C MET A 153 -9.65 -3.43 16.29
N VAL A 154 -10.01 -2.58 17.24
CA VAL A 154 -9.83 -1.12 17.15
C VAL A 154 -8.69 -0.68 18.05
N PHE A 155 -7.83 0.19 17.55
CA PHE A 155 -6.71 0.71 18.33
C PHE A 155 -7.18 1.73 19.37
N ASN A 156 -6.83 1.51 20.63
CA ASN A 156 -7.03 2.44 21.73
C ASN A 156 -5.75 3.28 21.93
N PRO A 157 -5.79 4.59 21.67
CA PRO A 157 -4.59 5.43 21.74
C PRO A 157 -4.04 5.63 23.14
N ASP A 158 -4.89 5.62 24.18
CA ASP A 158 -4.48 5.85 25.57
C ASP A 158 -3.73 4.64 26.14
N THR A 159 -4.24 3.44 25.88
CA THR A 159 -3.64 2.18 26.37
C THR A 159 -2.61 1.60 25.41
N ARG A 160 -2.53 2.12 24.17
CA ARG A 160 -1.74 1.57 23.06
C ARG A 160 -2.09 0.10 22.73
N LYS A 161 -3.29 -0.36 23.10
CA LYS A 161 -3.76 -1.74 22.87
C LYS A 161 -4.82 -1.80 21.79
N TRP A 162 -4.86 -2.93 21.10
CA TRP A 162 -5.93 -3.28 20.19
C TRP A 162 -7.08 -3.93 20.98
N ILE A 163 -8.27 -3.36 20.90
CA ILE A 163 -9.46 -3.80 21.63
C ILE A 163 -10.44 -4.46 20.65
N ARG A 164 -10.89 -5.67 20.98
CA ARG A 164 -11.89 -6.36 20.17
C ARG A 164 -13.23 -5.61 20.21
N GLY A 165 -13.87 -5.45 19.06
CA GLY A 165 -15.21 -4.89 18.98
C GLY A 165 -15.89 -5.17 17.65
N THR A 166 -17.16 -4.79 17.60
CA THR A 166 -17.99 -4.88 16.39
C THR A 166 -18.52 -3.49 16.10
N TYR A 167 -18.35 -3.03 14.86
CA TYR A 167 -18.62 -1.67 14.45
C TYR A 167 -19.29 -1.63 13.07
N ALA A 168 -19.87 -0.49 12.71
CA ALA A 168 -20.33 -0.24 11.35
C ALA A 168 -19.15 -0.23 10.35
N TYR A 169 -19.44 -0.14 9.04
CA TYR A 169 -18.39 -0.06 8.04
C TYR A 169 -17.60 1.26 8.15
N PRO A 170 -16.27 1.23 7.96
CA PRO A 170 -15.42 2.40 7.97
C PRO A 170 -15.70 3.30 6.76
N SER A 171 -15.29 4.57 6.85
CA SER A 171 -15.40 5.52 5.74
C SER A 171 -14.39 5.25 4.63
N SER A 172 -13.25 4.62 4.94
CA SER A 172 -12.25 4.20 3.97
C SER A 172 -11.60 2.86 4.35
N LEU A 173 -10.98 2.21 3.38
CA LEU A 173 -10.38 0.88 3.56
C LEU A 173 -9.00 0.78 2.92
N PHE A 174 -8.01 0.43 3.73
CA PHE A 174 -6.71 -0.03 3.28
C PHE A 174 -6.75 -1.55 3.09
N LYS A 175 -6.73 -2.03 1.83
CA LYS A 175 -6.82 -3.45 1.51
C LYS A 175 -5.44 -4.09 1.32
N LYS A 176 -4.99 -4.89 2.29
CA LYS A 176 -3.68 -5.55 2.25
C LYS A 176 -3.72 -6.97 1.69
N VAL A 177 -4.84 -7.67 1.84
CA VAL A 177 -5.03 -9.06 1.38
C VAL A 177 -6.03 -9.20 0.24
N PRO A 178 -5.93 -10.26 -0.58
CA PRO A 178 -7.01 -10.64 -1.48
C PRO A 178 -8.27 -11.02 -0.68
N VAL A 179 -9.41 -10.92 -1.33
CA VAL A 179 -10.72 -11.31 -0.78
C VAL A 179 -11.53 -11.99 -1.87
N SER A 180 -12.57 -12.73 -1.48
CA SER A 180 -13.53 -13.26 -2.44
C SER A 180 -14.15 -12.14 -3.28
N GLU A 181 -14.54 -12.49 -4.51
CA GLU A 181 -15.18 -11.57 -5.44
C GLU A 181 -16.50 -11.00 -4.88
N GLU A 182 -17.24 -11.82 -4.13
CA GLU A 182 -18.45 -11.42 -3.43
C GLU A 182 -18.16 -10.37 -2.33
N THR A 183 -17.12 -10.58 -1.52
CA THR A 183 -16.68 -9.58 -0.53
C THR A 183 -16.25 -8.29 -1.21
N ARG A 184 -15.53 -8.38 -2.32
CA ARG A 184 -15.07 -7.19 -3.07
C ARG A 184 -16.26 -6.36 -3.53
N LYS A 185 -17.25 -6.98 -4.19
CA LYS A 185 -18.47 -6.30 -4.63
C LYS A 185 -19.23 -5.69 -3.45
N HIS A 186 -19.39 -6.44 -2.37
CA HIS A 186 -20.02 -5.96 -1.14
C HIS A 186 -19.34 -4.71 -0.56
N LEU A 187 -18.01 -4.73 -0.44
CA LEU A 187 -17.25 -3.59 0.06
C LEU A 187 -17.38 -2.37 -0.87
N TYR A 188 -17.38 -2.58 -2.18
CA TYR A 188 -17.56 -1.50 -3.16
C TYR A 188 -18.95 -0.85 -3.02
N MET A 189 -19.99 -1.65 -2.77
CA MET A 189 -21.35 -1.14 -2.55
C MET A 189 -21.48 -0.37 -1.22
N GLU A 190 -20.92 -0.88 -0.13
CA GLU A 190 -21.11 -0.28 1.20
C GLU A 190 -20.18 0.91 1.46
N ILE A 191 -18.91 0.85 1.02
CA ILE A 191 -17.88 1.87 1.31
C ILE A 191 -17.66 2.82 0.11
N GLY A 192 -17.82 2.31 -1.12
CA GLY A 192 -17.49 3.02 -2.36
C GLY A 192 -16.11 2.64 -2.90
N LYS A 193 -16.01 2.40 -4.23
CA LYS A 193 -14.76 1.94 -4.88
C LYS A 193 -13.59 2.91 -4.66
N ASP A 194 -13.84 4.21 -4.72
CA ASP A 194 -12.81 5.25 -4.63
C ASP A 194 -12.33 5.51 -3.18
N ARG A 195 -12.90 4.79 -2.20
CA ARG A 195 -12.51 4.86 -0.79
C ARG A 195 -11.77 3.61 -0.34
N ILE A 196 -11.49 2.69 -1.25
CA ILE A 196 -10.79 1.43 -1.01
C ILE A 196 -9.54 1.39 -1.89
N PHE A 197 -8.35 1.41 -1.29
CA PHE A 197 -7.10 1.39 -2.06
C PHE A 197 -6.29 0.11 -1.84
N ASN A 198 -5.29 -0.06 -2.71
CA ASN A 198 -4.55 -1.30 -3.01
C ASN A 198 -5.44 -2.42 -3.55
N THR A 199 -6.34 -2.04 -4.46
CA THR A 199 -7.29 -2.92 -5.14
C THR A 199 -7.22 -2.72 -6.67
N PRO A 200 -7.37 -3.78 -7.49
CA PRO A 200 -7.43 -5.19 -7.13
C PRO A 200 -6.08 -5.72 -6.61
N VAL A 201 -6.11 -6.91 -6.04
CA VAL A 201 -4.88 -7.65 -5.72
C VAL A 201 -4.45 -8.36 -6.99
N THR A 202 -3.38 -7.88 -7.62
CA THR A 202 -2.80 -8.48 -8.83
C THR A 202 -1.64 -9.40 -8.46
N GLY A 203 -1.53 -10.53 -9.15
CA GLY A 203 -0.33 -11.36 -9.14
C GLY A 203 0.74 -10.80 -10.09
N LYS A 204 1.84 -11.56 -10.24
CA LYS A 204 2.99 -11.13 -11.06
C LYS A 204 2.63 -11.03 -12.53
N TRP A 205 1.88 -12.01 -13.04
CA TRP A 205 1.49 -12.06 -14.44
C TRP A 205 0.48 -10.96 -14.78
N GLU A 206 -0.53 -10.76 -13.93
CA GLU A 206 -1.53 -9.72 -14.14
C GLU A 206 -0.90 -8.32 -14.10
N MET A 207 0.03 -8.09 -13.17
CA MET A 207 0.79 -6.84 -13.12
C MET A 207 1.68 -6.68 -14.36
N TYR A 208 2.39 -7.72 -14.80
CA TYR A 208 3.19 -7.66 -16.04
C TYR A 208 2.32 -7.31 -17.26
N MET A 209 1.17 -7.95 -17.41
CA MET A 209 0.23 -7.68 -18.50
C MET A 209 -0.33 -6.25 -18.44
N LEU A 210 -0.63 -5.74 -17.25
CA LEU A 210 -1.01 -4.35 -17.06
C LEU A 210 0.13 -3.41 -17.51
N LEU A 211 1.37 -3.64 -17.08
CA LEU A 211 2.51 -2.80 -17.47
C LEU A 211 2.79 -2.86 -18.98
N MET A 212 2.62 -4.03 -19.59
CA MET A 212 2.77 -4.21 -21.04
C MET A 212 1.72 -3.44 -21.85
N SER A 213 0.54 -3.16 -21.30
CA SER A 213 -0.47 -2.34 -21.97
C SER A 213 -0.20 -0.84 -21.85
N LEU A 214 0.71 -0.40 -20.96
CA LEU A 214 1.00 1.02 -20.74
C LEU A 214 1.93 1.59 -21.84
N PRO A 215 1.53 2.66 -22.54
CA PRO A 215 2.34 3.25 -23.62
C PRO A 215 3.73 3.70 -23.17
N GLY A 216 4.76 3.17 -23.82
CA GLY A 216 6.16 3.54 -23.57
C GLY A 216 6.76 2.93 -22.31
N ILE A 217 6.09 1.95 -21.68
CA ILE A 217 6.67 1.14 -20.61
C ILE A 217 7.23 -0.17 -21.18
N GLN A 218 6.73 -0.67 -22.32
CA GLN A 218 7.11 -1.97 -22.88
C GLN A 218 8.62 -2.12 -23.10
N ALA A 219 9.29 -1.06 -23.56
CA ALA A 219 10.73 -1.06 -23.78
C ALA A 219 11.56 -1.26 -22.50
N HIS A 220 10.96 -1.05 -21.33
CA HIS A 220 11.58 -1.23 -20.02
C HIS A 220 11.19 -2.55 -19.36
N LEU A 221 10.47 -3.45 -20.03
CA LEU A 221 10.04 -4.72 -19.47
C LEU A 221 10.80 -5.88 -20.12
N PRO A 222 11.37 -6.81 -19.33
CA PRO A 222 11.94 -8.02 -19.91
C PRO A 222 10.84 -8.83 -20.60
N ASN A 223 11.13 -9.33 -21.80
CA ASN A 223 10.18 -10.20 -22.50
C ASN A 223 9.81 -11.37 -21.59
N THR A 224 8.52 -11.64 -21.46
CA THR A 224 8.00 -12.63 -20.51
C THR A 224 6.76 -13.32 -21.09
N ILE A 225 6.69 -14.64 -20.93
CA ILE A 225 5.53 -15.47 -21.30
C ILE A 225 5.13 -16.38 -20.14
N ILE A 226 3.88 -16.85 -20.16
CA ILE A 226 3.47 -17.98 -19.33
C ILE A 226 4.08 -19.25 -19.91
N PHE A 227 4.70 -20.05 -19.06
CA PHE A 227 5.22 -21.36 -19.42
C PHE A 227 4.06 -22.31 -19.70
N THR A 228 4.07 -22.93 -20.88
CA THR A 228 3.12 -23.97 -21.27
C THR A 228 3.81 -25.27 -21.62
N HIS A 229 4.99 -25.21 -22.23
CA HIS A 229 5.76 -26.37 -22.68
C HIS A 229 7.27 -26.06 -22.63
N PRO A 230 8.17 -27.05 -22.41
CA PRO A 230 9.62 -26.83 -22.46
C PRO A 230 10.16 -26.13 -23.71
N LYS A 231 9.45 -26.24 -24.83
CA LYS A 231 9.75 -25.49 -26.08
C LYS A 231 9.84 -23.98 -25.85
N ASP A 232 9.01 -23.43 -24.98
CA ASP A 232 8.99 -22.01 -24.59
C ASP A 232 10.35 -21.56 -24.02
N ILE A 233 10.97 -22.43 -23.20
CA ILE A 233 12.30 -22.18 -22.61
C ILE A 233 13.35 -22.19 -23.71
N TRP A 234 13.29 -23.15 -24.63
CA TRP A 234 14.24 -23.28 -25.73
C TRP A 234 14.18 -22.10 -26.71
N GLU A 235 12.98 -21.62 -27.04
CA GLU A 235 12.77 -20.44 -27.87
C GLU A 235 13.33 -19.17 -27.22
N PHE A 236 13.17 -19.02 -25.91
CA PHE A 236 13.79 -17.90 -25.20
C PHE A 236 15.31 -18.04 -25.07
N LEU A 237 15.82 -19.25 -24.82
CA LEU A 237 17.26 -19.51 -24.73
C LEU A 237 17.96 -19.27 -26.07
N SER A 238 17.34 -19.61 -27.21
CA SER A 238 17.91 -19.33 -28.52
C SER A 238 17.99 -17.83 -28.81
N LYS A 239 17.01 -17.06 -28.32
CA LYS A 239 16.95 -15.60 -28.52
C LYS A 239 17.84 -14.80 -27.56
N TYR A 240 17.93 -15.22 -26.29
CA TYR A 240 18.56 -14.42 -25.23
C TYR A 240 19.77 -15.10 -24.56
N GLY A 241 20.01 -16.40 -24.81
CA GLY A 241 21.08 -17.21 -24.20
C GLY A 241 20.84 -17.58 -22.72
N GLN A 242 20.11 -16.74 -21.98
CA GLN A 242 19.78 -16.95 -20.57
C GLN A 242 18.34 -16.53 -20.27
N VAL A 243 17.69 -17.26 -19.37
CA VAL A 243 16.31 -16.99 -18.94
C VAL A 243 16.14 -17.19 -17.44
N TYR A 244 15.17 -16.49 -16.88
CA TYR A 244 14.61 -16.80 -15.57
C TYR A 244 13.28 -17.52 -15.73
N ILE A 245 13.10 -18.61 -14.99
CA ILE A 245 11.82 -19.29 -14.83
C ILE A 245 11.34 -19.00 -13.42
N LYS A 246 10.14 -18.43 -13.28
CA LYS A 246 9.60 -17.97 -11.99
C LYS A 246 8.21 -18.56 -11.77
N PRO A 247 7.82 -18.92 -10.54
CA PRO A 247 6.44 -19.24 -10.25
C PRO A 247 5.54 -18.01 -10.41
N VAL A 248 4.39 -18.18 -11.07
CA VAL A 248 3.33 -17.15 -11.20
C VAL A 248 2.87 -16.72 -9.80
N VAL A 249 2.64 -17.71 -8.93
CA VAL A 249 2.33 -17.51 -7.51
C VAL A 249 3.54 -17.91 -6.67
N GLY A 250 4.04 -16.99 -5.87
CA GLY A 250 5.16 -17.25 -4.97
C GLY A 250 5.81 -15.96 -4.50
N MET A 251 6.52 -16.02 -3.38
CA MET A 251 7.15 -14.86 -2.74
C MET A 251 8.64 -15.10 -2.51
N ARG A 252 9.38 -14.02 -2.25
CA ARG A 252 10.78 -14.04 -1.76
C ARG A 252 11.80 -14.71 -2.69
N GLY A 253 11.46 -14.93 -3.95
CA GLY A 253 12.33 -15.58 -4.92
C GLY A 253 12.41 -17.10 -4.81
N THR A 254 11.57 -17.72 -3.98
CA THR A 254 11.48 -19.19 -3.89
C THR A 254 10.98 -19.77 -5.21
N GLY A 255 11.61 -20.87 -5.66
CA GLY A 255 11.24 -21.57 -6.90
C GLY A 255 11.72 -20.90 -8.19
N ILE A 256 12.54 -19.85 -8.10
CA ILE A 256 13.14 -19.21 -9.27
C ILE A 256 14.32 -20.06 -9.76
N LEU A 257 14.33 -20.33 -11.06
CA LEU A 257 15.44 -20.95 -11.78
C LEU A 257 16.06 -19.92 -12.72
N LYS A 258 17.40 -19.91 -12.82
CA LYS A 258 18.11 -19.24 -13.91
C LYS A 258 18.68 -20.32 -14.81
N VAL A 259 18.25 -20.33 -16.07
CA VAL A 259 18.71 -21.31 -17.07
C VAL A 259 19.62 -20.59 -18.06
N SER A 260 20.77 -21.17 -18.36
CA SER A 260 21.74 -20.65 -19.32
C SER A 260 22.15 -21.74 -20.28
N LYS A 261 22.20 -21.42 -21.58
CA LYS A 261 22.74 -22.30 -22.62
C LYS A 261 24.08 -21.74 -23.10
N ASN A 262 25.13 -22.54 -23.00
CA ASN A 262 26.46 -22.19 -23.50
C ASN A 262 27.01 -23.34 -24.35
N ARG A 263 28.27 -23.23 -24.80
CA ARG A 263 28.92 -24.28 -25.62
C ARG A 263 29.11 -25.61 -24.87
N GLU A 264 29.15 -25.57 -23.55
CA GLU A 264 29.38 -26.73 -22.67
C GLU A 264 28.08 -27.47 -22.30
N GLY A 265 26.92 -26.91 -22.69
CA GLY A 265 25.60 -27.49 -22.43
C GLY A 265 24.66 -26.52 -21.75
N ILE A 266 23.82 -27.05 -20.85
CA ILE A 266 22.76 -26.30 -20.17
C ILE A 266 23.04 -26.28 -18.68
N THR A 267 23.00 -25.09 -18.10
CA THR A 267 23.11 -24.91 -16.65
C THR A 267 21.80 -24.39 -16.08
N VAL A 268 21.33 -25.01 -15.00
CA VAL A 268 20.20 -24.53 -14.19
C VAL A 268 20.72 -24.16 -12.81
N GLN A 269 20.64 -22.88 -12.47
CA GLN A 269 20.97 -22.36 -11.15
C GLN A 269 19.70 -22.05 -10.38
N TYR A 270 19.69 -22.30 -9.08
CA TYR A 270 18.57 -22.00 -8.20
C TYR A 270 19.02 -21.83 -6.76
N ARG A 271 18.11 -21.43 -5.88
CA ARG A 271 18.34 -21.40 -4.44
C ARG A 271 17.43 -22.33 -3.69
N GLU A 272 18.02 -23.07 -2.77
CA GLU A 272 17.33 -23.98 -1.87
C GLU A 272 17.95 -23.85 -0.48
N ASN A 273 17.12 -23.64 0.55
CA ASN A 273 17.57 -23.46 1.93
C ASN A 273 18.71 -22.43 2.09
N LYS A 274 18.62 -21.31 1.37
CA LYS A 274 19.62 -20.22 1.30
C LYS A 274 20.98 -20.62 0.70
N ARG A 275 21.08 -21.78 0.06
CA ARG A 275 22.28 -22.23 -0.67
C ARG A 275 22.11 -22.01 -2.15
N ASN A 276 23.22 -21.71 -2.84
CA ASN A 276 23.25 -21.67 -4.30
C ASN A 276 23.42 -23.10 -4.80
N CYS A 277 22.49 -23.55 -5.64
CA CYS A 277 22.50 -24.87 -6.26
C CYS A 277 22.72 -24.70 -7.77
N LYS A 278 23.40 -25.67 -8.38
CA LYS A 278 23.66 -25.72 -9.82
C LYS A 278 23.47 -27.15 -10.31
N LEU A 279 22.69 -27.30 -11.37
CA LEU A 279 22.59 -28.51 -12.19
C LEU A 279 23.18 -28.21 -13.56
N SER A 280 23.87 -29.20 -14.13
CA SER A 280 24.41 -29.13 -15.48
C SER A 280 23.87 -30.32 -16.27
N PHE A 281 23.48 -30.08 -17.52
CA PHE A 281 23.02 -31.09 -18.46
C PHE A 281 23.91 -31.05 -19.70
N HIS A 282 24.30 -32.22 -20.21
CA HIS A 282 25.23 -32.32 -21.33
C HIS A 282 24.54 -32.11 -22.68
N ASN A 283 23.23 -32.33 -22.74
CA ASN A 283 22.43 -32.18 -23.95
C ASN A 283 21.03 -31.63 -23.65
N ASP A 284 20.35 -31.18 -24.70
CA ASP A 284 19.02 -30.59 -24.60
C ASP A 284 17.98 -31.61 -24.10
N ALA A 285 18.13 -32.90 -24.41
CA ALA A 285 17.15 -33.94 -24.03
C ALA A 285 17.08 -34.16 -22.52
N GLU A 286 18.23 -34.24 -21.83
CA GLU A 286 18.29 -34.36 -20.37
C GLU A 286 17.65 -33.16 -19.67
N ALA A 287 17.96 -31.94 -20.12
CA ALA A 287 17.37 -30.72 -19.57
C ALA A 287 15.85 -30.68 -19.84
N ASN A 288 15.40 -31.20 -20.98
CA ASN A 288 13.99 -31.25 -21.34
C ASN A 288 13.17 -32.16 -20.43
N VAL A 289 13.72 -33.32 -20.04
CA VAL A 289 13.11 -34.21 -19.02
C VAL A 289 12.98 -33.45 -17.70
N PHE A 290 14.06 -32.80 -17.24
CA PHE A 290 14.02 -32.00 -16.02
C PHE A 290 12.95 -30.89 -16.05
N PHE A 291 12.83 -30.14 -17.16
CA PHE A 291 11.81 -29.10 -17.29
C PHE A 291 10.40 -29.69 -17.28
N THR A 292 10.19 -30.83 -17.92
CA THR A 292 8.88 -31.52 -17.97
C THR A 292 8.44 -32.00 -16.59
N ASP A 293 9.38 -32.56 -15.80
CA ASP A 293 9.09 -33.06 -14.46
C ASP A 293 8.91 -31.93 -13.43
N LYS A 294 9.69 -30.85 -13.57
CA LYS A 294 9.76 -29.78 -12.57
C LYS A 294 8.69 -28.71 -12.77
N LEU A 295 8.29 -28.42 -14.01
CA LEU A 295 7.50 -27.25 -14.36
C LEU A 295 6.09 -27.64 -14.79
N THR A 296 5.10 -27.03 -14.13
CA THR A 296 3.69 -27.22 -14.48
C THR A 296 3.22 -26.09 -15.39
N SER A 297 2.58 -26.46 -16.50
CA SER A 297 1.96 -25.51 -17.44
C SER A 297 1.03 -24.54 -16.71
N GLY A 298 1.14 -23.25 -17.03
CA GLY A 298 0.34 -22.17 -16.41
C GLY A 298 0.78 -21.75 -15.00
N CYS A 299 1.62 -22.53 -14.31
CA CYS A 299 2.09 -22.20 -12.95
C CYS A 299 3.42 -21.44 -12.93
N TYR A 300 4.13 -21.40 -14.05
CA TYR A 300 5.42 -20.72 -14.20
C TYR A 300 5.37 -19.69 -15.33
N MET A 301 6.31 -18.74 -15.29
CA MET A 301 6.59 -17.76 -16.33
C MET A 301 8.04 -17.87 -16.76
N VAL A 302 8.30 -17.76 -18.06
CA VAL A 302 9.64 -17.68 -18.65
C VAL A 302 9.93 -16.22 -18.98
N GLN A 303 11.01 -15.68 -18.44
CA GLN A 303 11.38 -14.28 -18.56
C GLN A 303 12.82 -14.16 -19.08
N GLN A 304 13.04 -13.23 -20.01
CA GLN A 304 14.36 -12.85 -20.47
C GLN A 304 15.28 -12.50 -19.29
N ALA A 305 16.46 -13.12 -19.23
CA ALA A 305 17.47 -12.69 -18.26
C ALA A 305 18.11 -11.38 -18.73
N ILE A 306 18.14 -10.39 -17.83
CA ILE A 306 18.84 -9.13 -18.08
C ILE A 306 20.33 -9.32 -17.76
N ASN A 307 21.21 -8.78 -18.61
CA ASN A 307 22.64 -8.72 -18.34
C ASN A 307 22.92 -7.58 -17.34
N GLN A 308 22.50 -7.79 -16.10
CA GLN A 308 22.49 -6.76 -15.06
C GLN A 308 23.91 -6.38 -14.65
N ILE A 309 24.08 -5.12 -14.25
CA ILE A 309 25.29 -4.69 -13.58
C ILE A 309 25.53 -5.52 -12.32
N ASN A 310 26.81 -5.78 -12.05
CA ASN A 310 27.25 -6.54 -10.90
C ASN A 310 28.49 -5.88 -10.30
N GLU A 311 28.72 -6.17 -9.02
CA GLU A 311 29.89 -5.73 -8.28
C GLU A 311 30.44 -6.94 -7.53
N GLU A 312 31.72 -7.26 -7.72
CA GLU A 312 32.38 -8.41 -7.05
C GLU A 312 31.59 -9.73 -7.18
N ASN A 313 31.04 -10.02 -8.37
CA ASN A 313 30.19 -11.18 -8.67
C ASN A 313 28.84 -11.20 -7.91
N GLN A 314 28.39 -10.07 -7.39
CA GLN A 314 27.07 -9.88 -6.79
C GLN A 314 26.17 -9.13 -7.77
N ILE A 315 25.04 -9.76 -8.13
CA ILE A 315 24.01 -9.07 -8.90
C ILE A 315 23.41 -7.95 -8.04
N VAL A 316 23.21 -6.80 -8.65
CA VAL A 316 22.62 -5.63 -8.00
C VAL A 316 21.33 -5.26 -8.70
N ASP A 317 20.24 -5.20 -7.93
CA ASP A 317 19.03 -4.53 -8.36
C ASP A 317 18.72 -3.35 -7.44
N PHE A 318 17.77 -2.52 -7.85
CA PHE A 318 17.34 -1.35 -7.12
C PHE A 318 15.86 -1.46 -6.77
N ARG A 319 15.52 -1.17 -5.52
CA ARG A 319 14.15 -0.99 -5.08
C ARG A 319 13.84 0.51 -5.03
N LEU A 320 12.90 0.93 -5.86
CA LEU A 320 12.27 2.24 -5.77
C LEU A 320 10.88 2.07 -5.15
N THR A 321 10.57 2.83 -4.11
CA THR A 321 9.27 2.79 -3.43
C THR A 321 8.55 4.11 -3.61
N ILE A 322 7.32 4.06 -4.11
CA ILE A 322 6.47 5.22 -4.35
C ILE A 322 5.16 5.03 -3.58
N VAL A 323 4.74 6.06 -2.84
CA VAL A 323 3.50 6.05 -2.05
C VAL A 323 2.67 7.29 -2.35
N LYS A 324 1.35 7.21 -2.23
CA LYS A 324 0.51 8.40 -2.17
C LYS A 324 0.67 9.05 -0.80
N ASN A 325 1.03 10.31 -0.80
CA ASN A 325 1.05 11.12 0.41
C ASN A 325 -0.37 11.41 0.90
N GLY A 326 -0.49 12.16 1.99
CA GLY A 326 -1.79 12.55 2.51
C GLY A 326 -2.64 13.36 1.54
N ALA A 327 -2.05 14.12 0.61
CA ALA A 327 -2.79 14.83 -0.44
C ALA A 327 -3.24 13.92 -1.60
N GLY A 328 -2.88 12.64 -1.59
CA GLY A 328 -3.15 11.69 -2.67
C GLY A 328 -2.21 11.80 -3.85
N ILE A 329 -1.08 12.50 -3.70
CA ILE A 329 -0.06 12.69 -4.73
C ILE A 329 1.02 11.62 -4.54
N TRP A 330 1.44 10.99 -5.64
CA TRP A 330 2.53 10.02 -5.64
C TRP A 330 3.88 10.69 -5.31
N GLU A 331 4.59 10.13 -4.35
CA GLU A 331 5.92 10.56 -3.93
C GLU A 331 6.88 9.37 -3.83
N GLU A 332 8.10 9.55 -4.32
CA GLU A 332 9.21 8.65 -4.02
C GLU A 332 9.58 8.76 -2.54
N ILE A 333 9.53 7.63 -1.83
CA ILE A 333 9.84 7.58 -0.40
C ILE A 333 11.14 6.83 -0.08
N GLY A 334 11.68 6.09 -1.04
CA GLY A 334 12.94 5.39 -0.86
C GLY A 334 13.47 4.80 -2.15
N PHE A 335 14.79 4.88 -2.29
CA PHE A 335 15.54 4.32 -3.40
C PHE A 335 16.84 3.67 -2.89
N TYR A 336 16.95 2.35 -3.02
CA TYR A 336 18.06 1.59 -2.45
C TYR A 336 18.48 0.42 -3.33
N ALA A 337 19.78 0.15 -3.37
CA ALA A 337 20.34 -1.01 -4.03
C ALA A 337 20.29 -2.24 -3.12
N ARG A 338 19.98 -3.40 -3.69
CA ARG A 338 20.00 -4.70 -3.03
C ARG A 338 21.06 -5.57 -3.70
N TYR A 339 22.09 -5.91 -2.94
CA TYR A 339 23.18 -6.77 -3.38
C TYR A 339 22.82 -8.21 -3.09
N ALA A 340 22.86 -9.06 -4.11
CA ALA A 340 22.68 -10.49 -3.95
C ALA A 340 23.83 -11.10 -3.12
N PRO A 341 23.58 -12.17 -2.34
CA PRO A 341 24.66 -13.00 -1.82
C PRO A 341 25.58 -13.45 -2.98
N SER A 342 26.88 -13.62 -2.71
CA SER A 342 27.82 -14.04 -3.77
C SER A 342 27.34 -15.33 -4.47
N GLY A 343 27.36 -15.32 -5.80
CA GLY A 343 26.88 -16.44 -6.64
C GLY A 343 25.35 -16.67 -6.66
N SER A 344 24.57 -15.82 -5.99
CA SER A 344 23.11 -15.91 -5.99
C SER A 344 22.51 -15.39 -7.29
N ILE A 345 21.46 -16.05 -7.77
CA ILE A 345 20.66 -15.60 -8.91
C ILE A 345 19.53 -14.64 -8.52
N ILE A 346 19.33 -14.41 -7.22
CA ILE A 346 18.35 -13.46 -6.68
C ILE A 346 18.99 -12.51 -5.67
N SER A 347 18.63 -11.24 -5.78
CA SER A 347 19.07 -10.09 -4.98
C SER A 347 18.18 -9.83 -3.76
N ASN A 348 17.28 -10.77 -3.43
CA ASN A 348 16.36 -10.58 -2.31
C ASN A 348 17.12 -10.53 -0.97
N VAL A 349 17.00 -9.42 -0.25
CA VAL A 349 17.70 -9.14 1.01
C VAL A 349 17.41 -10.19 2.09
N THR A 350 16.22 -10.80 2.11
CA THR A 350 15.89 -11.85 3.10
C THR A 350 16.73 -13.13 2.92
N GLU A 351 17.44 -13.25 1.80
CA GLU A 351 18.34 -14.34 1.47
C GLU A 351 19.81 -14.07 1.87
N GLY A 352 20.08 -12.98 2.61
CA GLY A 352 21.41 -12.59 3.09
C GLY A 352 22.07 -11.47 2.28
N GLY A 353 21.30 -10.72 1.51
CA GLY A 353 21.78 -9.59 0.72
C GLY A 353 22.06 -8.32 1.56
N LYS A 354 22.83 -7.38 1.00
CA LYS A 354 23.13 -6.08 1.62
C LYS A 354 22.28 -4.97 0.99
N ILE A 355 21.94 -3.95 1.78
CA ILE A 355 21.22 -2.76 1.30
C ILE A 355 22.16 -1.56 1.38
N LEU A 356 22.27 -0.82 0.27
CA LEU A 356 22.96 0.48 0.21
C LEU A 356 22.04 1.55 -0.38
N GLN A 357 22.38 2.82 -0.15
CA GLN A 357 21.69 3.95 -0.80
C GLN A 357 21.83 3.83 -2.33
N GLY A 358 20.71 3.97 -3.05
CA GLY A 358 20.66 3.70 -4.49
C GLY A 358 21.57 4.63 -5.29
N ASP A 359 21.61 5.91 -4.94
CA ASP A 359 22.45 6.91 -5.60
C ASP A 359 23.95 6.59 -5.45
N ALA A 360 24.35 6.16 -4.24
CA ALA A 360 25.74 5.79 -3.95
C ALA A 360 26.15 4.55 -4.76
N ALA A 361 25.28 3.53 -4.81
CA ALA A 361 25.52 2.32 -5.59
C ALA A 361 25.60 2.61 -7.09
N ILE A 362 24.67 3.40 -7.66
CA ILE A 362 24.71 3.81 -9.07
C ILE A 362 26.01 4.55 -9.38
N LYS A 363 26.37 5.54 -8.54
CA LYS A 363 27.59 6.31 -8.72
C LYS A 363 28.82 5.41 -8.77
N HIS A 364 28.91 4.46 -7.84
CA HIS A 364 30.02 3.55 -7.70
C HIS A 364 30.10 2.55 -8.87
N ILE A 365 29.05 1.76 -9.08
CA ILE A 365 29.03 0.66 -10.06
C ILE A 365 29.17 1.20 -11.50
N LEU A 366 28.44 2.27 -11.83
CA LEU A 366 28.46 2.85 -13.18
C LEU A 366 29.60 3.86 -13.40
N ARG A 367 30.43 4.11 -12.37
CA ARG A 367 31.54 5.07 -12.39
C ARG A 367 31.12 6.46 -12.88
N LEU A 368 30.02 6.97 -12.33
CA LEU A 368 29.42 8.26 -12.73
C LEU A 368 29.90 9.41 -11.84
N THR A 369 29.92 10.61 -12.41
CA THR A 369 29.99 11.86 -11.63
C THR A 369 28.68 12.09 -10.87
N SER A 370 28.69 12.93 -9.82
CA SER A 370 27.47 13.23 -9.06
C SER A 370 26.33 13.80 -9.92
N SER A 371 26.64 14.60 -10.95
CA SER A 371 25.64 15.16 -11.86
C SER A 371 25.05 14.10 -12.79
N GLN A 372 25.87 13.18 -13.28
CA GLN A 372 25.42 12.03 -14.09
C GLN A 372 24.57 11.07 -13.26
N THR A 373 24.97 10.76 -12.02
CA THR A 373 24.18 9.94 -11.09
C THR A 373 22.80 10.56 -10.87
N ARG A 374 22.72 11.87 -10.61
CA ARG A 374 21.43 12.56 -10.43
C ARG A 374 20.56 12.44 -11.67
N ARG A 375 21.10 12.67 -12.88
CA ARG A 375 20.35 12.52 -14.14
C ARG A 375 19.86 11.09 -14.35
N PHE A 376 20.72 10.11 -14.12
CA PHE A 376 20.36 8.70 -14.27
C PHE A 376 19.25 8.30 -13.28
N LYS A 377 19.36 8.73 -12.01
CA LYS A 377 18.33 8.51 -11.01
C LYS A 377 17.00 9.20 -11.38
N MET A 378 17.03 10.42 -11.93
CA MET A 378 15.82 11.07 -12.46
C MET A 378 15.17 10.21 -13.55
N SER A 379 15.93 9.66 -14.50
CA SER A 379 15.36 8.76 -15.52
C SER A 379 14.71 7.51 -14.91
N VAL A 380 15.30 6.92 -13.86
CA VAL A 380 14.69 5.80 -13.11
C VAL A 380 13.37 6.23 -12.47
N SER A 381 13.36 7.38 -11.79
CA SER A 381 12.17 7.93 -11.15
C SER A 381 11.08 8.28 -12.17
N ASP A 382 11.42 8.86 -13.33
CA ASP A 382 10.48 9.26 -14.38
C ASP A 382 9.77 8.05 -14.98
N ILE A 383 10.49 6.96 -15.25
CA ILE A 383 9.91 5.71 -15.75
C ILE A 383 8.89 5.15 -14.74
N ALA A 384 9.25 5.09 -13.45
CA ALA A 384 8.36 4.58 -12.42
C ALA A 384 7.17 5.51 -12.13
N MET A 385 7.37 6.83 -12.17
CA MET A 385 6.31 7.81 -12.02
C MET A 385 5.30 7.74 -13.15
N LYS A 386 5.77 7.54 -14.40
CA LYS A 386 4.88 7.30 -15.54
C LYS A 386 4.01 6.06 -15.32
N VAL A 387 4.57 4.97 -14.77
CA VAL A 387 3.79 3.77 -14.43
C VAL A 387 2.69 4.09 -13.42
N VAL A 388 3.01 4.72 -12.28
CA VAL A 388 1.99 4.97 -11.24
C VAL A 388 0.90 5.93 -11.71
N GLN A 389 1.25 6.91 -12.56
CA GLN A 389 0.30 7.83 -13.18
C GLN A 389 -0.63 7.12 -14.16
N SER A 390 -0.09 6.31 -15.08
CA SER A 390 -0.93 5.55 -16.01
C SER A 390 -1.80 4.49 -15.33
N ILE A 391 -1.35 3.92 -14.20
CA ILE A 391 -2.18 3.01 -13.39
C ILE A 391 -3.37 3.76 -12.76
N ASP A 392 -3.20 5.00 -12.33
CA ASP A 392 -4.30 5.82 -11.77
C ASP A 392 -5.36 6.17 -12.83
N GLU A 393 -5.00 6.15 -14.11
CA GLU A 393 -5.92 6.36 -15.24
C GLU A 393 -6.70 5.08 -15.63
N CYS A 394 -6.26 3.91 -15.14
CA CYS A 394 -6.91 2.64 -15.45
C CYS A 394 -8.16 2.42 -14.58
N ASP A 395 -9.34 2.24 -15.19
CA ASP A 395 -10.56 1.97 -14.43
C ASP A 395 -10.45 0.70 -13.58
N GLY A 396 -11.00 0.78 -12.37
CA GLY A 396 -10.96 -0.30 -11.39
C GLY A 396 -9.63 -0.46 -10.64
N MET A 397 -8.57 0.26 -11.00
CA MET A 397 -7.28 0.26 -10.31
C MET A 397 -7.22 1.42 -9.31
N HIS A 398 -6.92 1.09 -8.05
CA HIS A 398 -6.71 2.12 -7.03
C HIS A 398 -5.60 1.67 -6.08
N TYR A 399 -4.38 2.12 -6.33
CA TYR A 399 -3.22 1.85 -5.49
C TYR A 399 -2.81 3.09 -4.70
N GLY A 400 -2.27 2.87 -3.50
CA GLY A 400 -1.67 3.90 -2.65
C GLY A 400 -0.19 3.68 -2.39
N ASN A 401 0.35 2.50 -2.74
CA ASN A 401 1.78 2.23 -2.63
C ASN A 401 2.24 1.20 -3.66
N LEU A 402 3.36 1.47 -4.33
CA LEU A 402 3.97 0.58 -5.33
C LEU A 402 5.48 0.54 -5.11
N GLY A 403 6.07 -0.66 -5.19
CA GLY A 403 7.51 -0.86 -5.13
C GLY A 403 8.02 -1.51 -6.40
N PHE A 404 9.00 -0.89 -7.02
CA PHE A 404 9.59 -1.27 -8.29
C PHE A 404 10.91 -1.98 -8.04
N ASP A 405 11.03 -3.20 -8.54
CA ASP A 405 12.32 -3.90 -8.65
C ASP A 405 12.91 -3.56 -10.01
N ILE A 406 14.05 -2.88 -9.99
CA ILE A 406 14.65 -2.28 -11.17
C ILE A 406 16.04 -2.87 -11.36
N ALA A 407 16.30 -3.38 -12.55
CA ALA A 407 17.64 -3.72 -13.00
C ALA A 407 18.18 -2.63 -13.91
N VAL A 408 19.49 -2.46 -13.86
CA VAL A 408 20.24 -1.70 -14.86
C VAL A 408 21.16 -2.68 -15.55
N ASP A 409 21.14 -2.72 -16.88
CA ASP A 409 22.05 -3.57 -17.63
C ASP A 409 23.41 -2.91 -17.90
N THR A 410 24.35 -3.67 -18.47
CA THR A 410 25.68 -3.18 -18.81
C THR A 410 25.70 -2.05 -19.83
N SER A 411 24.62 -1.89 -20.62
CA SER A 411 24.40 -0.79 -21.55
C SER A 411 23.68 0.40 -20.91
N ARG A 412 23.47 0.36 -19.59
CA ARG A 412 22.75 1.34 -18.77
C ARG A 412 21.26 1.46 -19.10
N HIS A 413 20.68 0.47 -19.77
CA HIS A 413 19.24 0.42 -19.96
C HIS A 413 18.55 0.07 -18.64
N ILE A 414 17.42 0.73 -18.39
CA ILE A 414 16.64 0.58 -17.17
C ILE A 414 15.52 -0.43 -17.45
N TRP A 415 15.48 -1.50 -16.66
CA TRP A 415 14.50 -2.57 -16.74
C TRP A 415 13.67 -2.63 -15.46
N ILE A 416 12.34 -2.61 -15.57
CA ILE A 416 11.42 -2.95 -14.48
C ILE A 416 11.27 -4.47 -14.48
N LEU A 417 11.81 -5.11 -13.44
CA LEU A 417 11.71 -6.57 -13.24
C LEU A 417 10.36 -6.98 -12.65
N GLU A 418 9.85 -6.20 -11.71
CA GLU A 418 8.60 -6.46 -10.98
C GLU A 418 8.04 -5.18 -10.35
N VAL A 419 6.71 -5.07 -10.25
CA VAL A 419 6.02 -4.00 -9.50
C VAL A 419 5.13 -4.63 -8.43
N ASN A 420 5.35 -4.24 -7.18
CA ASN A 420 4.71 -4.82 -6.00
C ASN A 420 3.76 -3.81 -5.33
N ARG A 421 2.49 -4.19 -5.15
CA ARG A 421 1.46 -3.34 -4.51
C ARG A 421 1.48 -3.28 -3.00
N ASP A 422 2.33 -4.05 -2.32
CA ASP A 422 2.56 -3.96 -0.87
C ASP A 422 4.04 -4.21 -0.62
N PRO A 423 4.90 -3.27 -1.07
CA PRO A 423 6.33 -3.44 -0.96
C PRO A 423 6.70 -3.34 0.52
N GLY A 424 7.23 -4.41 1.09
CA GLY A 424 7.78 -4.34 2.44
C GLY A 424 8.80 -3.19 2.54
N PHE A 425 8.76 -2.45 3.65
CA PHE A 425 9.62 -1.27 3.84
C PHE A 425 10.85 -1.59 4.70
N ILE A 426 12.01 -1.13 4.24
CA ILE A 426 13.23 -1.11 5.06
C ILE A 426 13.05 -0.17 6.25
N HIS A 427 13.82 -0.40 7.31
CA HIS A 427 13.69 0.36 8.57
C HIS A 427 13.72 1.88 8.36
N ALA A 428 14.65 2.37 7.51
CA ALA A 428 14.86 3.79 7.25
C ALA A 428 13.63 4.54 6.71
N ILE A 429 12.79 3.88 5.89
CA ILE A 429 11.63 4.53 5.25
C ILE A 429 10.28 4.07 5.83
N ARG A 430 10.29 3.01 6.65
CA ARG A 430 9.08 2.32 7.12
C ARG A 430 8.10 3.26 7.82
N SER A 431 8.59 4.04 8.78
CA SER A 431 7.72 4.91 9.59
C SER A 431 7.02 5.98 8.73
N ARG A 432 7.75 6.58 7.79
CA ARG A 432 7.21 7.56 6.84
C ARG A 432 6.19 6.91 5.91
N ALA A 433 6.53 5.77 5.29
CA ALA A 433 5.62 5.09 4.34
C ALA A 433 4.33 4.59 5.01
N GLN A 434 4.44 4.08 6.24
CA GLN A 434 3.27 3.69 7.02
C GLN A 434 2.38 4.89 7.36
N LEU A 435 2.98 6.03 7.72
CA LEU A 435 2.22 7.27 7.94
C LEU A 435 1.53 7.73 6.66
N SER A 436 2.23 7.78 5.52
CA SER A 436 1.64 8.16 4.22
C SER A 436 0.43 7.31 3.87
N ASN A 437 0.54 5.99 4.02
CA ASN A 437 -0.59 5.08 3.77
C ASN A 437 -1.81 5.41 4.65
N MET A 438 -1.59 5.73 5.93
CA MET A 438 -2.68 6.06 6.85
C MET A 438 -3.25 7.46 6.62
N LEU A 439 -2.42 8.44 6.27
CA LEU A 439 -2.86 9.78 5.88
C LEU A 439 -3.63 9.76 4.56
N TYR A 440 -3.21 8.93 3.61
CA TYR A 440 -3.97 8.70 2.39
C TYR A 440 -5.32 8.04 2.68
N ALA A 441 -5.35 7.01 3.54
CA ALA A 441 -6.61 6.41 3.99
C ALA A 441 -7.52 7.43 4.69
N LYS A 442 -6.95 8.33 5.49
CA LYS A 442 -7.67 9.45 6.13
C LYS A 442 -8.23 10.43 5.10
N ARG A 443 -7.47 10.79 4.06
CA ARG A 443 -7.97 11.59 2.93
C ARG A 443 -9.18 10.92 2.28
N LEU A 444 -9.09 9.62 1.98
CA LEU A 444 -10.19 8.88 1.36
C LEU A 444 -11.43 8.79 2.26
N ALA A 445 -11.28 8.90 3.58
CA ALA A 445 -12.40 8.97 4.51
C ALA A 445 -13.18 10.30 4.43
N GLY A 446 -12.63 11.33 3.76
CA GLY A 446 -13.32 12.60 3.53
C GLY A 446 -13.38 13.53 4.74
N ILE A 447 -12.56 13.28 5.77
CA ILE A 447 -12.45 14.13 6.97
C ILE A 447 -11.22 15.05 6.92
N ALA A 448 -10.27 14.74 6.02
CA ALA A 448 -9.12 15.58 5.74
C ALA A 448 -9.20 16.19 4.34
N GLY A 449 -9.16 17.52 4.28
CA GLY A 449 -8.93 18.27 3.05
C GLY A 449 -10.19 18.92 2.52
N LYS A 450 -10.47 20.13 3.02
CA LYS A 450 -11.13 21.17 2.23
C LYS A 450 -10.44 21.19 0.86
N LYS A 451 -11.20 21.02 -0.22
CA LYS A 451 -10.74 21.51 -1.51
C LYS A 451 -10.63 23.03 -1.34
N GLY A 452 -9.41 23.54 -1.33
CA GLY A 452 -9.17 24.91 -1.76
C GLY A 452 -9.58 25.05 -3.22
#